data_AF-A0A3A8KX31-F1
#
_entry.id   AF-A0A3A8KX31-F1
#
_cell.length_a   1.000
_cell.length_b   1.000
_cell.length_c   1.000
_cell.angle_alpha   90.00
_cell.angle_beta   90.00
_cell.angle_gamma   90.00
#
_symmetry.space_group_name_H-M   'P 1'
#
loop_
_entity.id
_entity.type
_entity.pdbx_description
1 polymer ?
#
loop_
_entity_poly.entity_id
_entity_poly.type
_entity_poly.pdbx_seq_one_letter_code
_entity_poly.pdbx_strand_id
1 'polypeptide(L)'
;MMDPQAWRRFEERLGVEHSIIQAPMAGGLTPPELVAAVSEAGGLGSLGAAYVQPEDIVQQARAVRSLTSRPYAINLFAPQPAVALADPGPTLAILERFHAALGLPPPVIPAAPMPDFARQVEAVLEAAPTVFSFTFGIPPAPVLETFRSRGILVVGTATNVREAQALEAAGVDAIVAQGSEAGGHRGSFGGSFEAGMVGTMALVPQMVDAVRVPVIASGGIMDGRGIAAARMLGAAAVQLGTAFLRCQESSAAAAHKALLREARDESSRITRAFSGRPARAIPNELTTTLEAAGAILPFPQQHGATRTLRAASSKQNDTRYMALWAGQGIGLSREGPAADLVRALVAETAAALSAVRG
;
A
#
# COMPACT_ATOMS: atom_id res chain seq x y z
N MET A 1 -16.33 -23.02 10.03
CA MET A 1 -16.79 -23.51 8.71
C MET A 1 -16.84 -22.29 7.80
N MET A 2 -16.06 -22.29 6.71
CA MET A 2 -15.96 -21.14 5.78
C MET A 2 -17.34 -20.78 5.26
N ASP A 3 -17.80 -19.55 5.50
CA ASP A 3 -19.07 -19.05 4.96
C ASP A 3 -18.92 -18.78 3.46
N PRO A 4 -19.53 -19.59 2.57
CA PRO A 4 -19.35 -19.45 1.13
C PRO A 4 -19.89 -18.13 0.57
N GLN A 5 -20.74 -17.43 1.35
CA GLN A 5 -21.36 -16.16 1.00
C GLN A 5 -20.59 -14.96 1.56
N ALA A 6 -19.62 -15.13 2.45
CA ALA A 6 -18.85 -14.02 3.02
C ALA A 6 -18.21 -13.13 1.95
N TRP A 7 -17.68 -13.74 0.89
CA TRP A 7 -17.12 -13.05 -0.26
C TRP A 7 -18.16 -12.18 -0.98
N ARG A 8 -19.33 -12.75 -1.32
CA ARG A 8 -20.41 -11.99 -1.99
C ARG A 8 -21.00 -10.88 -1.13
N ARG A 9 -21.23 -11.14 0.16
CA ARG A 9 -21.74 -10.11 1.08
C ARG A 9 -20.77 -8.94 1.21
N PHE A 10 -19.46 -9.21 1.12
CA PHE A 10 -18.47 -8.14 1.14
C PHE A 10 -18.41 -7.38 -0.18
N GLU A 11 -18.59 -8.04 -1.33
CA GLU A 11 -18.79 -7.39 -2.64
C GLU A 11 -19.98 -6.43 -2.61
N GLU A 12 -21.13 -6.89 -2.12
CA GLU A 12 -22.33 -6.07 -1.95
C GLU A 12 -22.11 -4.87 -1.03
N ARG A 13 -21.41 -5.09 0.10
CA ARG A 13 -21.08 -4.01 1.05
C ARG A 13 -20.15 -2.96 0.44
N LEU A 14 -19.18 -3.37 -0.37
CA LEU A 14 -18.25 -2.47 -1.08
C LEU A 14 -18.88 -1.84 -2.32
N GLY A 15 -19.97 -2.40 -2.86
CA GLY A 15 -20.58 -2.01 -4.12
C GLY A 15 -19.77 -2.42 -5.37
N VAL A 16 -18.97 -3.49 -5.26
CA VAL A 16 -18.09 -3.97 -6.33
C VAL A 16 -18.55 -5.32 -6.89
N GLU A 17 -18.08 -5.69 -8.08
CA GLU A 17 -18.40 -6.98 -8.71
C GLU A 17 -17.42 -8.09 -8.32
N HIS A 18 -16.20 -7.68 -7.97
CA HIS A 18 -15.09 -8.57 -7.65
C HIS A 18 -14.39 -8.07 -6.38
N SER A 19 -14.19 -8.95 -5.40
CA SER A 19 -13.40 -8.66 -4.19
C SER A 19 -11.88 -8.56 -4.45
N ILE A 20 -11.51 -7.79 -5.48
CA ILE A 20 -10.14 -7.47 -5.88
C ILE A 20 -9.93 -5.99 -5.62
N ILE A 21 -9.04 -5.69 -4.69
CA ILE A 21 -8.68 -4.33 -4.31
C ILE A 21 -7.29 -4.04 -4.87
N GLN A 22 -7.18 -3.01 -5.70
CA GLN A 22 -5.88 -2.48 -6.09
C GLN A 22 -5.33 -1.68 -4.91
N ALA A 23 -4.16 -2.08 -4.37
CA ALA A 23 -3.64 -1.54 -3.13
C ALA A 23 -3.25 -0.05 -3.26
N PRO A 24 -3.56 0.81 -2.29
CA PRO A 24 -3.15 2.21 -2.33
C PRO A 24 -1.61 2.33 -2.23
N MET A 25 -0.94 2.70 -3.33
CA MET A 25 0.52 2.83 -3.38
C MET A 25 0.90 4.31 -3.36
N ALA A 26 1.22 4.82 -2.17
CA ALA A 26 1.60 6.21 -1.96
C ALA A 26 2.88 6.61 -2.73
N GLY A 27 3.04 7.91 -2.96
CA GLY A 27 4.16 8.45 -3.76
C GLY A 27 3.82 8.58 -5.25
N GLY A 28 2.53 8.66 -5.57
CA GLY A 28 2.04 8.90 -6.93
C GLY A 28 1.94 7.65 -7.81
N LEU A 29 2.12 6.44 -7.27
CA LEU A 29 2.07 5.20 -8.06
C LEU A 29 0.65 4.80 -8.48
N THR A 30 -0.38 5.32 -7.79
CA THR A 30 -1.81 5.10 -8.07
C THR A 30 -2.46 6.39 -8.55
N PRO A 31 -2.24 6.79 -9.80
CA PRO A 31 -2.91 7.97 -10.33
C PRO A 31 -4.42 7.70 -10.52
N PRO A 32 -5.24 8.75 -10.71
CA PRO A 32 -6.69 8.60 -10.93
C PRO A 32 -7.07 7.60 -12.02
N GLU A 33 -6.28 7.49 -13.09
CA GLU A 33 -6.50 6.58 -14.22
C GLU A 33 -6.42 5.12 -13.79
N LEU A 34 -5.44 4.75 -12.94
CA LEU A 34 -5.33 3.38 -12.43
C LEU A 34 -6.52 3.05 -11.52
N VAL A 35 -6.90 4.00 -10.66
CA VAL A 35 -8.03 3.84 -9.75
C VAL A 35 -9.33 3.65 -10.52
N ALA A 36 -9.57 4.47 -11.55
CA ALA A 36 -10.75 4.37 -12.39
C ALA A 36 -10.76 3.06 -13.20
N ALA A 37 -9.66 2.68 -13.83
CA ALA A 37 -9.57 1.46 -14.63
C ALA A 37 -9.89 0.19 -13.83
N VAL A 38 -9.43 0.10 -12.58
CA VAL A 38 -9.77 -1.03 -11.68
C VAL A 38 -11.22 -1.00 -11.27
N SER A 39 -11.76 0.18 -10.96
CA SER A 39 -13.14 0.34 -10.50
C SER A 39 -14.15 0.03 -11.61
N GLU A 40 -13.89 0.47 -12.84
CA GLU A 40 -14.68 0.14 -14.03
C GLU A 40 -14.59 -1.34 -14.41
N ALA A 41 -13.47 -2.01 -14.09
CA ALA A 41 -13.33 -3.45 -14.26
C ALA A 41 -14.01 -4.28 -13.15
N GLY A 42 -14.77 -3.64 -12.26
CA GLY A 42 -15.56 -4.29 -11.22
C GLY A 42 -14.79 -4.55 -9.91
N GLY A 43 -13.53 -4.15 -9.80
CA GLY A 43 -12.78 -4.17 -8.55
C GLY A 43 -12.93 -2.87 -7.73
N LEU A 44 -12.11 -2.71 -6.69
CA LEU A 44 -11.98 -1.46 -5.94
C LEU A 44 -10.63 -0.81 -6.23
N GLY A 45 -10.64 0.31 -6.97
CA GLY A 45 -9.46 1.15 -7.14
C GLY A 45 -9.15 1.94 -5.86
N SER A 46 -7.86 2.16 -5.55
CA SER A 46 -7.47 2.88 -4.32
C SER A 46 -6.41 3.95 -4.56
N LEU A 47 -6.70 5.18 -4.15
CA LEU A 47 -5.74 6.30 -4.12
C LEU A 47 -4.83 6.21 -2.88
N GLY A 48 -3.51 6.14 -3.09
CA GLY A 48 -2.51 6.28 -2.04
C GLY A 48 -2.20 7.74 -1.70
N ALA A 49 -2.99 8.35 -0.81
CA ALA A 49 -2.93 9.78 -0.49
C ALA A 49 -2.02 10.16 0.69
N ALA A 50 -1.32 9.22 1.31
CA ALA A 50 -0.57 9.44 2.55
C ALA A 50 0.47 10.59 2.50
N TYR A 51 1.10 10.84 1.36
CA TYR A 51 2.07 11.94 1.16
C TYR A 51 1.50 13.14 0.39
N VAL A 52 0.20 13.13 0.08
CA VAL A 52 -0.48 14.12 -0.77
C VAL A 52 -1.01 15.25 0.11
N GLN A 53 -0.85 16.49 -0.34
CA GLN A 53 -1.38 17.65 0.39
C GLN A 53 -2.92 17.64 0.35
N PRO A 54 -3.60 18.15 1.40
CA PRO A 54 -5.06 18.13 1.48
C PRO A 54 -5.77 18.64 0.22
N GLU A 55 -5.29 19.73 -0.36
CA GLU A 55 -5.88 20.36 -1.55
C GLU A 55 -5.78 19.45 -2.78
N ASP A 56 -4.66 18.73 -2.91
CA ASP A 56 -4.41 17.79 -4.01
C ASP A 56 -5.23 16.50 -3.86
N ILE A 57 -5.59 16.09 -2.63
CA ILE A 57 -6.47 14.94 -2.40
C ILE A 57 -7.84 15.19 -3.04
N VAL A 58 -8.41 16.38 -2.82
CA VAL A 58 -9.70 16.77 -3.40
C VAL A 58 -9.61 16.80 -4.93
N GLN A 59 -8.53 17.33 -5.49
CA GLN A 59 -8.33 17.36 -6.94
C GLN A 59 -8.21 15.96 -7.54
N GLN A 60 -7.43 15.07 -6.91
CA GLN A 60 -7.30 13.67 -7.35
C GLN A 60 -8.63 12.92 -7.25
N ALA A 61 -9.41 13.14 -6.20
CA ALA A 61 -10.74 12.57 -6.05
C ALA A 61 -11.70 13.06 -7.15
N ARG A 62 -11.67 14.36 -7.49
CA ARG A 62 -12.45 14.91 -8.62
C ARG A 62 -12.02 14.29 -9.95
N ALA A 63 -10.72 14.09 -10.16
CA ALA A 63 -10.20 13.42 -11.34
C ALA A 63 -10.70 11.97 -11.42
N VAL A 64 -10.64 11.20 -10.33
CA VAL A 64 -11.24 9.84 -10.29
C VAL A 64 -12.72 9.90 -10.65
N ARG A 65 -13.49 10.82 -10.04
CA ARG A 65 -14.93 10.97 -10.32
C ARG A 65 -15.26 11.43 -11.73
N SER A 66 -14.35 12.10 -12.43
CA SER A 66 -14.51 12.41 -13.85
C SER A 66 -14.30 11.20 -14.77
N LEU A 67 -13.63 10.15 -14.28
CA LEU A 67 -13.31 8.94 -15.03
C LEU A 67 -14.24 7.77 -14.69
N THR A 68 -14.80 7.74 -13.48
CA THR A 68 -15.69 6.65 -13.02
C THR A 68 -16.71 7.11 -11.98
N SER A 69 -17.91 6.53 -12.05
CA SER A 69 -18.94 6.61 -11.01
C SER A 69 -18.91 5.44 -10.02
N ARG A 70 -18.05 4.44 -10.26
CA ARG A 70 -17.93 3.23 -9.44
C ARG A 70 -17.27 3.52 -8.07
N PRO A 71 -17.40 2.62 -7.09
CA PRO A 71 -16.71 2.74 -5.82
C PRO A 71 -15.19 2.86 -5.95
N TYR A 72 -14.59 3.69 -5.09
CA TYR A 72 -13.14 3.79 -4.96
C TYR A 72 -12.76 4.06 -3.50
N ALA A 73 -11.50 3.83 -3.17
CA ALA A 73 -10.94 4.04 -1.85
C ALA A 73 -9.91 5.18 -1.83
N ILE A 74 -9.76 5.82 -0.67
CA ILE A 74 -8.62 6.71 -0.37
C ILE A 74 -7.92 6.20 0.88
N ASN A 75 -6.58 6.17 0.84
CA ASN A 75 -5.74 5.72 1.95
C ASN A 75 -4.89 6.86 2.53
N LEU A 76 -4.86 6.95 3.86
CA LEU A 76 -3.94 7.82 4.61
C LEU A 76 -3.05 7.01 5.55
N PHE A 77 -1.95 7.61 6.01
CA PHE A 77 -1.21 7.08 7.15
C PHE A 77 -1.80 7.64 8.44
N ALA A 78 -2.06 6.76 9.41
CA ALA A 78 -2.46 7.17 10.74
C ALA A 78 -1.33 7.96 11.42
N PRO A 79 -1.66 8.96 12.27
CA PRO A 79 -0.67 9.73 13.02
C PRO A 79 0.29 8.82 13.77
N GLN A 80 1.57 9.17 13.74
CA GLN A 80 2.61 8.44 14.46
C GLN A 80 3.00 9.22 15.73
N PRO A 81 3.37 8.52 16.82
CA PRO A 81 3.99 9.17 17.97
C PRO A 81 5.23 9.96 17.54
N ALA A 82 5.50 11.07 18.24
CA ALA A 82 6.73 11.82 18.03
C ALA A 82 7.94 10.91 18.32
N VAL A 83 8.93 10.92 17.43
CA VAL A 83 10.18 10.18 17.59
C VAL A 83 11.28 11.16 18.00
N ALA A 84 12.20 10.70 18.85
CA ALA A 84 13.36 11.48 19.26
C ALA A 84 14.16 11.97 18.03
N LEU A 85 14.73 13.18 18.16
CA LEU A 85 15.62 13.73 17.14
C LEU A 85 16.90 12.88 17.09
N ALA A 86 17.25 12.41 15.89
CA ALA A 86 18.53 11.78 15.61
C ALA A 86 19.45 12.79 14.92
N ASP A 87 20.76 12.66 15.11
CA ASP A 87 21.74 13.48 14.38
C ASP A 87 21.63 13.21 12.86
N PRO A 88 21.22 14.20 12.04
CA PRO A 88 21.10 14.01 10.61
C PRO A 88 22.44 14.02 9.87
N GLY A 89 23.54 14.45 10.50
CA GLY A 89 24.84 14.68 9.86
C GLY A 89 25.35 13.51 9.00
N PRO A 90 25.46 12.28 9.53
CA PRO A 90 25.93 11.13 8.76
C PRO A 90 25.05 10.81 7.55
N THR A 91 23.73 10.95 7.70
CA THR A 91 22.78 10.70 6.61
C THR A 91 22.90 11.79 5.54
N LEU A 92 22.93 13.07 5.94
CA LEU A 92 23.03 14.20 5.01
C LEU A 92 24.35 14.19 4.23
N ALA A 93 25.47 13.81 4.84
CA ALA A 93 26.76 13.70 4.16
C ALA A 93 26.73 12.66 3.02
N ILE A 94 26.06 11.52 3.23
CA ILE A 94 25.86 10.52 2.17
C ILE A 94 24.94 11.07 1.08
N LEU A 95 23.81 11.67 1.48
CA LEU A 95 22.83 12.18 0.53
C LEU A 95 23.37 13.36 -0.29
N GLU A 96 24.26 14.18 0.25
CA GLU A 96 24.91 15.28 -0.48
C GLU A 96 25.67 14.78 -1.70
N ARG A 97 26.39 13.65 -1.57
CA ARG A 97 27.09 13.01 -2.69
C ARG A 97 26.12 12.55 -3.78
N PHE A 98 24.98 11.96 -3.40
CA PHE A 98 23.95 11.50 -4.34
C PHE A 98 23.19 12.67 -4.99
N HIS A 99 22.94 13.74 -4.23
CA HIS A 99 22.36 14.98 -4.76
C HIS A 99 23.29 15.60 -5.81
N ALA A 100 24.58 15.72 -5.52
CA ALA A 100 25.57 16.21 -6.48
C ALA A 100 25.61 15.35 -7.76
N ALA A 101 25.53 14.02 -7.63
CA ALA A 101 25.49 13.10 -8.78
C ALA A 101 24.26 13.28 -9.69
N LEU A 102 23.15 13.85 -9.18
CA LEU A 102 21.94 14.17 -9.95
C LEU A 102 21.79 15.67 -10.28
N GLY A 103 22.79 16.50 -9.95
CA GLY A 103 22.73 17.95 -10.14
C GLY A 103 21.71 18.66 -9.24
N LEU A 104 21.44 18.10 -8.05
CA LEU A 104 20.53 18.68 -7.06
C LEU A 104 21.28 19.54 -6.05
N PRO A 105 20.62 20.55 -5.44
CA PRO A 105 21.18 21.27 -4.30
C PRO A 105 21.38 20.33 -3.10
N PRO A 106 22.22 20.70 -2.10
CA PRO A 106 22.41 19.91 -0.89
C PRO A 106 21.09 19.50 -0.22
N PRO A 107 21.03 18.29 0.38
CA PRO A 107 19.82 17.78 1.00
C PRO A 107 19.41 18.62 2.21
N VAL A 108 18.11 18.89 2.32
CA VAL A 108 17.50 19.57 3.48
C VAL A 108 16.35 18.71 3.97
N ILE A 109 16.27 18.50 5.28
CA ILE A 109 15.12 17.84 5.91
C ILE A 109 14.05 18.91 6.16
N PRO A 110 12.86 18.80 5.55
CA PRO A 110 11.78 19.75 5.82
C PRO A 110 11.35 19.68 7.29
N ALA A 111 10.99 20.82 7.86
CA ALA A 111 10.43 20.88 9.22
C ALA A 111 9.15 20.05 9.37
N ALA A 112 8.31 20.03 8.32
CA ALA A 112 7.13 19.19 8.21
C ALA A 112 7.28 18.23 7.02
N PRO A 113 7.84 17.02 7.22
CA PRO A 113 8.05 16.05 6.15
C PRO A 113 6.77 15.30 5.73
N MET A 114 5.71 15.40 6.53
CA MET A 114 4.38 14.82 6.27
C MET A 114 3.31 15.91 6.20
N PRO A 115 2.25 15.73 5.40
CA PRO A 115 1.08 16.60 5.44
C PRO A 115 0.37 16.56 6.80
N ASP A 116 -0.44 17.59 7.08
CA ASP A 116 -1.28 17.63 8.27
C ASP A 116 -2.41 16.59 8.17
N PHE A 117 -2.42 15.63 9.10
CA PHE A 117 -3.39 14.54 9.08
C PHE A 117 -4.84 15.00 9.26
N ALA A 118 -5.10 16.00 10.12
CA ALA A 118 -6.46 16.48 10.34
C ALA A 118 -7.02 17.15 9.08
N ARG A 119 -6.20 17.97 8.41
CA ARG A 119 -6.57 18.57 7.12
C ARG A 119 -6.71 17.52 6.01
N GLN A 120 -5.89 16.46 6.00
CA GLN A 120 -6.09 15.35 5.07
C GLN A 120 -7.42 14.64 5.32
N VAL A 121 -7.81 14.42 6.59
CA VAL A 121 -9.13 13.83 6.93
C VAL A 121 -10.26 14.70 6.40
N GLU A 122 -10.21 16.02 6.58
CA GLU A 122 -11.20 16.95 6.02
C GLU A 122 -11.31 16.82 4.50
N ALA A 123 -10.17 16.77 3.80
CA ALA A 123 -10.14 16.58 2.34
C ALA A 123 -10.74 15.23 1.90
N VAL A 124 -10.48 14.14 2.62
CA VAL A 124 -11.08 12.83 2.33
C VAL A 124 -12.59 12.84 2.60
N LEU A 125 -13.04 13.53 3.65
CA LEU A 125 -14.47 13.72 3.95
C LEU A 125 -15.18 14.55 2.88
N GLU A 126 -14.51 15.55 2.28
CA GLU A 126 -15.02 16.29 1.11
C GLU A 126 -15.07 15.38 -0.14
N ALA A 127 -14.03 14.59 -0.37
CA ALA A 127 -13.93 13.66 -1.50
C ALA A 127 -14.98 12.54 -1.48
N ALA A 128 -15.50 12.21 -0.28
CA ALA A 128 -16.53 11.19 -0.03
C ALA A 128 -16.30 9.88 -0.81
N PRO A 129 -15.13 9.20 -0.62
CA PRO A 129 -14.91 7.89 -1.22
C PRO A 129 -15.84 6.85 -0.61
N THR A 130 -15.99 5.70 -1.26
CA THR A 130 -16.74 4.57 -0.68
C THR A 130 -16.00 3.97 0.51
N VAL A 131 -14.67 3.95 0.44
CA VAL A 131 -13.81 3.41 1.49
C VAL A 131 -12.74 4.42 1.89
N PHE A 132 -12.65 4.69 3.19
CA PHE A 132 -11.48 5.29 3.81
C PHE A 132 -10.63 4.17 4.41
N SER A 133 -9.39 4.04 3.96
CA SER A 133 -8.44 3.08 4.54
C SER A 133 -7.27 3.77 5.22
N PHE A 134 -6.64 3.09 6.17
CA PHE A 134 -5.47 3.62 6.85
C PHE A 134 -4.43 2.57 7.20
N THR A 135 -3.19 3.04 7.37
CA THR A 135 -2.00 2.22 7.66
C THR A 135 -1.18 2.87 8.79
N PHE A 136 -0.38 2.08 9.51
CA PHE A 136 0.55 2.48 10.58
C PHE A 136 -0.04 2.75 11.97
N GLY A 137 -1.32 2.47 12.20
CA GLY A 137 -1.92 2.77 13.48
C GLY A 137 -3.43 2.84 13.39
N ILE A 138 -4.03 3.39 14.44
CA ILE A 138 -5.47 3.63 14.53
C ILE A 138 -5.65 5.15 14.63
N PRO A 139 -6.35 5.80 13.69
CA PRO A 139 -6.73 7.20 13.83
C PRO A 139 -7.56 7.45 15.10
N PRO A 140 -7.62 8.70 15.61
CA PRO A 140 -8.46 9.04 16.75
C PRO A 140 -9.92 8.61 16.55
N ALA A 141 -10.56 8.11 17.61
CA ALA A 141 -11.94 7.59 17.53
C ALA A 141 -12.95 8.58 16.88
N PRO A 142 -12.92 9.91 17.16
CA PRO A 142 -13.81 10.86 16.49
C PRO A 142 -13.64 10.91 14.97
N VAL A 143 -12.43 10.66 14.45
CA VAL A 143 -12.18 10.58 13.00
C VAL A 143 -12.89 9.37 12.41
N LEU A 144 -12.74 8.20 13.04
CA LEU A 144 -13.38 6.96 12.57
C LEU A 144 -14.91 7.07 12.63
N GLU A 145 -15.45 7.65 13.71
CA GLU A 145 -16.88 7.91 13.87
C GLU A 145 -17.43 8.83 12.79
N THR A 146 -16.69 9.88 12.42
CA THR A 146 -17.11 10.83 11.37
C THR A 146 -17.18 10.18 9.99
N PHE A 147 -16.25 9.28 9.65
CA PHE A 147 -16.34 8.52 8.40
C PHE A 147 -17.56 7.59 8.39
N ARG A 148 -17.76 6.82 9.48
CA ARG A 148 -18.90 5.91 9.61
C ARG A 148 -20.24 6.65 9.55
N SER A 149 -20.37 7.82 10.19
CA SER A 149 -21.60 8.61 10.18
C SER A 149 -21.95 9.15 8.78
N ARG A 150 -20.99 9.18 7.85
CA ARG A 150 -21.19 9.53 6.44
C ARG A 150 -21.38 8.31 5.53
N GLY A 151 -21.47 7.11 6.09
CA GLY A 151 -21.59 5.86 5.33
C GLY A 151 -20.30 5.47 4.59
N ILE A 152 -19.15 6.04 4.97
CA ILE A 152 -17.85 5.70 4.39
C ILE A 152 -17.29 4.53 5.20
N LEU A 153 -16.98 3.43 4.50
CA LEU A 153 -16.42 2.24 5.14
C LEU A 153 -14.98 2.51 5.59
N VAL A 154 -14.64 2.06 6.78
CA VAL A 154 -13.35 2.29 7.43
C VAL A 154 -12.53 1.00 7.43
N VAL A 155 -11.35 1.00 6.81
CA VAL A 155 -10.51 -0.19 6.68
C VAL A 155 -9.11 0.03 7.24
N GLY A 156 -8.70 -0.78 8.22
CA GLY A 156 -7.38 -0.68 8.85
C GLY A 156 -6.42 -1.78 8.39
N THR A 157 -5.12 -1.50 8.36
CA THR A 157 -4.09 -2.50 8.06
C THR A 157 -3.49 -3.10 9.33
N ALA A 158 -3.41 -4.42 9.42
CA ALA A 158 -2.75 -5.16 10.50
C ALA A 158 -1.72 -6.16 9.96
N THR A 159 -0.69 -6.44 10.76
CA THR A 159 0.43 -7.34 10.43
C THR A 159 0.53 -8.55 11.37
N ASN A 160 -0.27 -8.57 12.43
CA ASN A 160 -0.41 -9.67 13.38
C ASN A 160 -1.83 -9.64 13.99
N VAL A 161 -2.22 -10.74 14.65
CA VAL A 161 -3.58 -10.90 15.20
C VAL A 161 -3.91 -9.84 16.26
N ARG A 162 -2.94 -9.43 17.08
CA ARG A 162 -3.14 -8.40 18.11
C ARG A 162 -3.55 -7.07 17.50
N GLU A 163 -2.90 -6.66 16.43
CA GLU A 163 -3.25 -5.45 15.68
C GLU A 163 -4.65 -5.56 15.06
N ALA A 164 -5.02 -6.74 14.52
CA ALA A 164 -6.36 -6.96 13.99
C ALA A 164 -7.44 -6.81 15.08
N GLN A 165 -7.24 -7.40 16.26
CA GLN A 165 -8.16 -7.25 17.39
C GLN A 165 -8.25 -5.79 17.87
N ALA A 166 -7.14 -5.06 17.87
CA ALA A 166 -7.15 -3.63 18.22
C ALA A 166 -7.95 -2.80 17.20
N LEU A 167 -7.84 -3.11 15.90
CA LEU A 167 -8.64 -2.45 14.86
C LEU A 167 -10.13 -2.78 14.99
N GLU A 168 -10.48 -4.05 15.24
CA GLU A 168 -11.87 -4.46 15.46
C GLU A 168 -12.45 -3.74 16.69
N ALA A 169 -11.69 -3.63 17.78
CA ALA A 169 -12.10 -2.88 18.97
C ALA A 169 -12.30 -1.38 18.69
N ALA A 170 -11.57 -0.80 17.73
CA ALA A 170 -11.77 0.56 17.25
C ALA A 170 -12.99 0.71 16.30
N GLY A 171 -13.63 -0.41 15.94
CA GLY A 171 -14.83 -0.47 15.13
C GLY A 171 -14.59 -0.26 13.63
N VAL A 172 -13.45 -0.72 13.10
CA VAL A 172 -13.25 -0.74 11.64
C VAL A 172 -14.27 -1.68 10.97
N ASP A 173 -14.58 -1.41 9.71
CA ASP A 173 -15.52 -2.18 8.90
C ASP A 173 -14.90 -3.44 8.28
N ALA A 174 -13.58 -3.43 8.04
CA ALA A 174 -12.78 -4.56 7.59
C ALA A 174 -11.29 -4.36 7.93
N ILE A 175 -10.50 -5.43 7.86
CA ILE A 175 -9.08 -5.43 8.20
C ILE A 175 -8.25 -5.97 7.04
N VAL A 176 -7.23 -5.23 6.60
CA VAL A 176 -6.19 -5.73 5.70
C VAL A 176 -5.18 -6.54 6.50
N ALA A 177 -5.15 -7.85 6.28
CA ALA A 177 -4.12 -8.76 6.75
C ALA A 177 -2.89 -8.66 5.84
N GLN A 178 -1.94 -7.80 6.20
CA GLN A 178 -0.74 -7.55 5.41
C GLN A 178 0.36 -8.56 5.79
N GLY A 179 0.51 -9.63 5.02
CA GLY A 179 1.59 -10.59 5.18
C GLY A 179 2.97 -9.99 4.88
N SER A 180 4.01 -10.64 5.39
CA SER A 180 5.43 -10.23 5.28
C SER A 180 5.93 -10.09 3.83
N GLU A 181 5.27 -10.74 2.89
CA GLU A 181 5.54 -10.78 1.46
C GLU A 181 5.15 -9.48 0.75
N ALA A 182 4.35 -8.63 1.40
CA ALA A 182 3.85 -7.39 0.82
C ALA A 182 4.98 -6.41 0.46
N GLY A 183 4.79 -5.72 -0.67
CA GLY A 183 5.65 -4.63 -1.13
C GLY A 183 5.40 -3.34 -0.38
N GLY A 184 6.38 -2.43 -0.38
CA GLY A 184 6.25 -1.14 0.30
C GLY A 184 6.26 -1.28 1.82
N HIS A 185 5.76 -0.27 2.52
CA HIS A 185 5.84 -0.20 3.98
C HIS A 185 5.13 -1.35 4.69
N ARG A 186 5.74 -1.82 5.77
CA ARG A 186 5.05 -2.63 6.78
C ARG A 186 4.09 -1.76 7.58
N GLY A 187 2.85 -2.22 7.68
CA GLY A 187 1.75 -1.56 8.36
C GLY A 187 1.77 -1.65 9.89
N SER A 188 2.74 -2.37 10.47
CA SER A 188 2.80 -2.71 11.89
C SER A 188 2.76 -1.48 12.80
N PHE A 189 2.06 -1.57 13.93
CA PHE A 189 1.87 -0.47 14.88
C PHE A 189 1.65 -0.91 16.34
N GLY A 190 1.46 -2.21 16.61
CA GLY A 190 1.13 -2.76 17.93
C GLY A 190 2.24 -3.58 18.59
N GLY A 191 3.48 -3.45 18.13
CA GLY A 191 4.63 -4.22 18.60
C GLY A 191 5.91 -3.94 17.80
N SER A 192 6.92 -4.81 17.96
CA SER A 192 8.14 -4.71 17.16
C SER A 192 7.87 -5.03 15.69
N PHE A 193 8.76 -4.56 14.80
CA PHE A 193 8.67 -4.87 13.38
C PHE A 193 8.75 -6.39 13.13
N GLU A 194 9.61 -7.09 13.85
CA GLU A 194 9.85 -8.54 13.72
C GLU A 194 8.59 -9.34 14.05
N ALA A 195 7.83 -8.92 15.08
CA ALA A 195 6.56 -9.56 15.43
C ALA A 195 5.48 -9.39 14.34
N GLY A 196 5.62 -8.39 13.47
CA GLY A 196 4.75 -8.15 12.31
C GLY A 196 5.23 -8.83 11.03
N MET A 197 6.25 -9.69 11.06
CA MET A 197 6.78 -10.41 9.89
C MET A 197 6.16 -11.80 9.72
N VAL A 198 4.84 -11.91 9.92
CA VAL A 198 4.07 -13.15 9.69
C VAL A 198 3.72 -13.27 8.20
N GLY A 199 3.95 -14.44 7.60
CA GLY A 199 3.63 -14.69 6.19
C GLY A 199 2.13 -14.73 5.89
N THR A 200 1.70 -14.33 4.69
CA THR A 200 0.27 -14.25 4.30
C THR A 200 -0.48 -15.56 4.56
N MET A 201 0.14 -16.70 4.20
CA MET A 201 -0.46 -18.03 4.37
C MET A 201 -0.81 -18.33 5.84
N ALA A 202 0.03 -17.90 6.78
CA ALA A 202 -0.20 -18.10 8.20
C ALA A 202 -1.07 -16.99 8.81
N LEU A 203 -0.88 -15.74 8.37
CA LEU A 203 -1.51 -14.56 8.94
C LEU A 203 -3.02 -14.53 8.70
N VAL A 204 -3.44 -14.77 7.46
CA VAL A 204 -4.84 -14.65 7.02
C VAL A 204 -5.78 -15.55 7.84
N PRO A 205 -5.60 -16.89 7.92
CA PRO A 205 -6.54 -17.73 8.64
C PRO A 205 -6.56 -17.42 10.15
N GLN A 206 -5.40 -17.13 10.74
CA GLN A 206 -5.33 -16.74 12.16
C GLN A 206 -6.10 -15.44 12.45
N MET A 207 -6.05 -14.46 11.55
CA MET A 207 -6.86 -13.25 11.70
C MET A 207 -8.34 -13.53 11.51
N VAL A 208 -8.70 -14.31 10.47
CA VAL A 208 -10.10 -14.70 10.21
C VAL A 208 -10.73 -15.39 11.42
N ASP A 209 -9.99 -16.27 12.10
CA ASP A 209 -10.48 -16.95 13.30
C ASP A 209 -10.56 -16.05 14.54
N ALA A 210 -9.80 -14.94 14.55
CA ALA A 210 -9.65 -14.08 15.72
C ALA A 210 -10.54 -12.82 15.73
N VAL A 211 -11.11 -12.44 14.59
CA VAL A 211 -11.98 -11.25 14.44
C VAL A 211 -13.28 -11.62 13.73
N ARG A 212 -14.31 -10.81 13.90
CA ARG A 212 -15.63 -10.97 13.27
C ARG A 212 -15.79 -10.14 12.00
N VAL A 213 -15.05 -9.03 11.90
CA VAL A 213 -15.07 -8.19 10.69
C VAL A 213 -14.37 -8.89 9.50
N PRO A 214 -14.77 -8.60 8.25
CA PRO A 214 -14.12 -9.16 7.06
C PRO A 214 -12.61 -8.92 7.03
N VAL A 215 -11.85 -9.97 6.68
CA VAL A 215 -10.39 -9.91 6.50
C VAL A 215 -10.05 -9.86 5.01
N ILE A 216 -9.21 -8.90 4.62
CA ILE A 216 -8.70 -8.69 3.27
C ILE A 216 -7.27 -9.20 3.23
N ALA A 217 -6.98 -10.24 2.46
CA ALA A 217 -5.63 -10.78 2.35
C ALA A 217 -4.74 -9.88 1.49
N SER A 218 -3.52 -9.56 1.96
CA SER A 218 -2.56 -8.76 1.19
C SER A 218 -1.13 -9.27 1.39
N GLY A 219 -0.35 -9.29 0.32
CA GLY A 219 1.04 -9.71 0.31
C GLY A 219 1.28 -10.99 -0.51
N GLY A 220 2.11 -10.89 -1.54
CA GLY A 220 2.47 -12.02 -2.42
C GLY A 220 1.40 -12.46 -3.44
N ILE A 221 0.20 -11.89 -3.40
CA ILE A 221 -0.90 -12.24 -4.32
C ILE A 221 -0.72 -11.53 -5.67
N MET A 222 -0.60 -12.30 -6.75
CA MET A 222 -0.23 -11.79 -8.09
C MET A 222 -1.10 -12.34 -9.24
N ASP A 223 -1.74 -13.49 -9.02
CA ASP A 223 -2.56 -14.20 -10.01
C ASP A 223 -3.76 -14.87 -9.33
N GLY A 224 -4.65 -15.46 -10.12
CA GLY A 224 -5.84 -16.13 -9.59
C GLY A 224 -5.59 -17.31 -8.65
N ARG A 225 -4.40 -17.94 -8.68
CA ARG A 225 -4.05 -19.02 -7.72
C ARG A 225 -3.90 -18.43 -6.32
N GLY A 226 -3.20 -17.30 -6.20
CA GLY A 226 -3.07 -16.58 -4.94
C GLY A 226 -4.42 -16.10 -4.38
N ILE A 227 -5.31 -15.66 -5.27
CA ILE A 227 -6.67 -15.24 -4.87
C ILE A 227 -7.50 -16.43 -4.40
N ALA A 228 -7.48 -17.54 -5.14
CA ALA A 228 -8.17 -18.77 -4.76
C ALA A 228 -7.67 -19.28 -3.40
N ALA A 229 -6.34 -19.28 -3.18
CA ALA A 229 -5.75 -19.65 -1.89
C ALA A 229 -6.22 -18.73 -0.76
N ALA A 230 -6.16 -17.40 -0.94
CA ALA A 230 -6.63 -16.44 0.06
C ALA A 230 -8.11 -16.65 0.41
N ARG A 231 -8.95 -16.94 -0.59
CA ARG A 231 -10.36 -17.29 -0.38
C ARG A 231 -10.52 -18.57 0.43
N MET A 232 -9.74 -19.61 0.16
CA MET A 232 -9.75 -20.86 0.93
C MET A 232 -9.29 -20.65 2.39
N LEU A 233 -8.40 -19.69 2.64
CA LEU A 233 -7.98 -19.29 3.99
C LEU A 233 -9.03 -18.45 4.73
N GLY A 234 -10.17 -18.15 4.10
CA GLY A 234 -11.28 -17.43 4.71
C GLY A 234 -11.26 -15.91 4.53
N ALA A 235 -10.34 -15.37 3.73
CA ALA A 235 -10.39 -13.95 3.39
C ALA A 235 -11.70 -13.61 2.65
N ALA A 236 -12.23 -12.41 2.87
CA ALA A 236 -13.40 -11.88 2.19
C ALA A 236 -13.04 -11.11 0.91
N ALA A 237 -11.78 -10.68 0.79
CA ALA A 237 -11.23 -10.04 -0.41
C ALA A 237 -9.71 -10.20 -0.47
N VAL A 238 -9.12 -9.74 -1.57
CA VAL A 238 -7.67 -9.62 -1.75
C VAL A 238 -7.27 -8.20 -2.09
N GLN A 239 -6.11 -7.78 -1.59
CA GLN A 239 -5.50 -6.49 -1.91
C GLN A 239 -4.11 -6.69 -2.53
N LEU A 240 -3.96 -6.31 -3.81
CA LEU A 240 -2.77 -6.51 -4.61
C LEU A 240 -2.11 -5.16 -4.94
N GLY A 241 -0.83 -5.01 -4.59
CA GLY A 241 -0.05 -3.81 -4.95
C GLY A 241 0.86 -4.07 -6.14
N THR A 242 1.87 -4.92 -5.93
CA THR A 242 2.91 -5.20 -6.94
C THR A 242 2.35 -5.71 -8.27
N ALA A 243 1.23 -6.43 -8.26
CA ALA A 243 0.56 -6.88 -9.49
C ALA A 243 0.18 -5.73 -10.43
N PHE A 244 -0.21 -4.57 -9.88
CA PHE A 244 -0.66 -3.41 -10.65
C PHE A 244 0.46 -2.41 -11.01
N LEU A 245 1.69 -2.59 -10.50
CA LEU A 245 2.78 -1.62 -10.72
C LEU A 245 3.19 -1.50 -12.19
N ARG A 246 3.11 -2.60 -12.94
CA ARG A 246 3.44 -2.67 -14.37
C ARG A 246 2.25 -2.42 -15.29
N CYS A 247 1.08 -2.09 -14.75
CA CYS A 247 -0.06 -1.69 -15.57
C CYS A 247 0.25 -0.38 -16.33
N GLN A 248 -0.39 -0.18 -17.47
CA GLN A 248 -0.17 1.01 -18.31
C GLN A 248 -0.51 2.29 -17.54
N GLU A 249 -1.59 2.25 -16.77
CA GLU A 249 -2.14 3.35 -15.98
C GLU A 249 -1.31 3.67 -14.73
N SER A 250 -0.46 2.75 -14.26
CA SER A 250 0.43 3.01 -13.11
C SER A 250 1.48 4.06 -13.47
N SER A 251 1.68 5.07 -12.60
CA SER A 251 2.74 6.09 -12.78
C SER A 251 4.12 5.63 -12.30
N ALA A 252 4.32 4.33 -12.05
CA ALA A 252 5.67 3.82 -11.82
C ALA A 252 6.59 4.20 -13.01
N ALA A 253 7.77 4.75 -12.71
CA ALA A 253 8.74 5.13 -13.73
C ALA A 253 9.11 3.95 -14.65
N ALA A 254 9.42 4.23 -15.92
CA ALA A 254 9.72 3.20 -16.91
C ALA A 254 10.86 2.29 -16.46
N ALA A 255 11.91 2.85 -15.86
CA ALA A 255 13.01 2.06 -15.32
C ALA A 255 12.61 1.18 -14.13
N HIS A 256 11.65 1.61 -13.30
CA HIS A 256 11.08 0.76 -12.25
C HIS A 256 10.27 -0.39 -12.86
N LYS A 257 9.39 -0.12 -13.85
CA LYS A 257 8.64 -1.16 -14.56
C LYS A 257 9.57 -2.18 -15.25
N ALA A 258 10.69 -1.72 -15.81
CA ALA A 258 11.70 -2.58 -16.42
C ALA A 258 12.37 -3.50 -15.38
N LEU A 259 12.76 -2.96 -14.21
CA LEU A 259 13.30 -3.80 -13.13
C LEU A 259 12.28 -4.84 -12.62
N LEU A 260 11.01 -4.45 -12.49
CA LEU A 260 9.96 -5.39 -12.07
C LEU A 260 9.80 -6.57 -13.05
N ARG A 261 10.08 -6.37 -14.34
CA ARG A 261 10.02 -7.42 -15.36
C ARG A 261 11.14 -8.45 -15.23
N GLU A 262 12.35 -8.00 -14.93
CA GLU A 262 13.53 -8.87 -14.81
C GLU A 262 13.67 -9.51 -13.42
N ALA A 263 12.99 -8.96 -12.43
CA ALA A 263 13.09 -9.39 -11.05
C ALA A 263 12.49 -10.79 -10.80
N ARG A 264 13.05 -11.45 -9.79
CA ARG A 264 12.75 -12.79 -9.32
C ARG A 264 12.33 -12.78 -7.84
N ASP A 265 11.95 -13.93 -7.30
CA ASP A 265 11.39 -14.08 -5.95
C ASP A 265 12.31 -13.56 -4.82
N GLU A 266 13.63 -13.61 -5.04
CA GLU A 266 14.68 -13.13 -4.13
C GLU A 266 15.03 -11.64 -4.31
N SER A 267 14.47 -10.96 -5.32
CA SER A 267 14.90 -9.61 -5.71
C SER A 267 14.50 -8.49 -4.76
N SER A 268 13.69 -8.75 -3.73
CA SER A 268 13.19 -7.72 -2.80
C SER A 268 13.52 -8.01 -1.34
N ARG A 269 13.89 -6.97 -0.58
CA ARG A 269 14.21 -7.06 0.86
C ARG A 269 13.61 -5.92 1.66
N ILE A 270 13.51 -6.12 2.98
CA ILE A 270 13.08 -5.07 3.91
C ILE A 270 14.22 -4.10 4.13
N THR A 271 13.94 -2.81 3.97
CA THR A 271 14.86 -1.71 4.24
C THR A 271 14.13 -0.58 4.97
N ARG A 272 14.88 0.23 5.74
CA ARG A 272 14.40 1.52 6.26
C ARG A 272 14.96 2.71 5.47
N ALA A 273 15.91 2.50 4.57
CA ALA A 273 16.76 3.55 4.01
C ALA A 273 15.99 4.65 3.26
N PHE A 274 14.84 4.35 2.68
CA PHE A 274 14.05 5.35 1.97
C PHE A 274 13.18 6.25 2.84
N SER A 275 12.83 5.84 4.06
CA SER A 275 11.78 6.53 4.83
C SER A 275 11.95 6.52 6.34
N GLY A 276 12.82 5.67 6.87
CA GLY A 276 13.04 5.46 8.30
C GLY A 276 12.09 4.42 8.89
N ARG A 277 11.10 3.95 8.11
CA ARG A 277 10.19 2.86 8.48
C ARG A 277 10.47 1.63 7.60
N PRO A 278 10.37 0.40 8.14
CA PRO A 278 10.55 -0.83 7.37
C PRO A 278 9.60 -0.89 6.16
N ALA A 279 10.17 -1.13 4.99
CA ALA A 279 9.46 -1.26 3.74
C ALA A 279 10.18 -2.25 2.81
N ARG A 280 9.42 -3.05 2.04
CA ARG A 280 9.98 -4.00 1.08
C ARG A 280 10.20 -3.36 -0.28
N ALA A 281 11.43 -3.43 -0.76
CA ALA A 281 11.84 -2.85 -2.04
C ALA A 281 12.87 -3.74 -2.74
N ILE A 282 13.01 -3.54 -4.05
CA ILE A 282 14.22 -3.93 -4.77
C ILE A 282 15.36 -3.04 -4.25
N PRO A 283 16.48 -3.62 -3.80
CA PRO A 283 17.60 -2.85 -3.32
C PRO A 283 18.35 -2.13 -4.43
N ASN A 284 18.93 -0.99 -4.06
CA ASN A 284 19.77 -0.17 -4.93
C ASN A 284 20.92 0.48 -4.15
N GLU A 285 21.65 1.36 -4.83
CA GLU A 285 22.81 2.08 -4.27
C GLU A 285 22.43 2.88 -3.01
N LEU A 286 21.30 3.59 -3.03
CA LEU A 286 20.81 4.34 -1.86
C LEU A 286 20.64 3.42 -0.65
N THR A 287 19.91 2.31 -0.81
CA THR A 287 19.64 1.37 0.29
C THR A 287 20.93 0.75 0.81
N THR A 288 21.77 0.25 -0.09
CA THR A 288 23.00 -0.47 0.25
C THR A 288 23.98 0.45 0.98
N THR A 289 24.13 1.69 0.53
CA THR A 289 25.06 2.66 1.13
C THR A 289 24.60 3.10 2.52
N LEU A 290 23.32 3.45 2.68
CA LEU A 290 22.80 3.89 3.98
C LEU A 290 22.75 2.76 5.00
N GLU A 291 22.45 1.53 4.57
CA GLU A 291 22.45 0.33 5.41
C GLU A 291 23.86 -0.01 5.89
N ALA A 292 24.85 -0.03 4.98
CA ALA A 292 26.24 -0.32 5.33
C ALA A 292 26.82 0.72 6.31
N ALA A 293 26.41 1.98 6.19
CA ALA A 293 26.84 3.06 7.08
C ALA A 293 26.07 3.12 8.41
N GLY A 294 24.95 2.39 8.55
CA GLY A 294 24.03 2.54 9.68
C GLY A 294 23.39 3.93 9.77
N ALA A 295 23.43 4.72 8.69
CA ALA A 295 23.03 6.12 8.66
C ALA A 295 21.58 6.26 8.17
N ILE A 296 20.64 5.85 9.00
CA ILE A 296 19.20 5.89 8.69
C ILE A 296 18.45 6.58 9.82
N LEU A 297 17.84 7.73 9.51
CA LEU A 297 17.01 8.48 10.44
C LEU A 297 15.67 7.78 10.70
N PRO A 298 14.99 8.06 11.82
CA PRO A 298 13.65 7.56 12.05
C PRO A 298 12.64 8.13 11.04
N PHE A 299 11.53 7.42 10.86
CA PHE A 299 10.38 7.97 10.13
C PHE A 299 9.72 9.09 10.95
N PRO A 300 9.30 10.22 10.34
CA PRO A 300 9.37 10.55 8.91
C PRO A 300 10.62 11.38 8.48
N GLN A 301 11.60 11.60 9.35
CA GLN A 301 12.78 12.43 9.04
C GLN A 301 13.56 11.89 7.83
N GLN A 302 13.79 10.58 7.77
CA GLN A 302 14.46 9.94 6.63
C GLN A 302 13.63 10.04 5.34
N HIS A 303 12.29 9.99 5.43
CA HIS A 303 11.43 10.27 4.27
C HIS A 303 11.70 11.69 3.76
N GLY A 304 11.71 12.68 4.66
CA GLY A 304 12.03 14.07 4.35
C GLY A 304 13.40 14.23 3.69
N ALA A 305 14.43 13.63 4.29
CA ALA A 305 15.81 13.69 3.80
C ALA A 305 15.97 13.14 2.36
N THR A 306 15.28 12.06 2.04
CA THR A 306 15.46 11.34 0.75
C THR A 306 14.42 11.71 -0.32
N ARG A 307 13.36 12.46 0.01
CA ARG A 307 12.22 12.69 -0.88
C ARG A 307 12.63 13.35 -2.20
N THR A 308 13.42 14.41 -2.12
CA THR A 308 13.87 15.16 -3.30
C THR A 308 14.75 14.30 -4.21
N LEU A 309 15.71 13.56 -3.62
CA LEU A 309 16.56 12.62 -4.35
C LEU A 309 15.71 11.57 -5.08
N ARG A 310 14.81 10.89 -4.37
CA ARG A 310 13.93 9.85 -4.93
C ARG A 310 13.09 10.39 -6.09
N ALA A 311 12.48 11.57 -5.93
CA ALA A 311 11.65 12.19 -6.95
C ALA A 311 12.46 12.56 -8.21
N ALA A 312 13.68 13.12 -8.03
CA ALA A 312 14.57 13.42 -9.15
C ALA A 312 15.02 12.15 -9.87
N SER A 313 15.42 11.12 -9.11
CA SER A 313 15.78 9.80 -9.63
C SER A 313 14.67 9.23 -10.52
N SER A 314 13.42 9.23 -10.02
CA SER A 314 12.24 8.79 -10.78
C SER A 314 12.04 9.56 -12.08
N LYS A 315 12.15 10.89 -12.07
CA LYS A 315 12.02 11.73 -13.27
C LYS A 315 13.13 11.46 -14.30
N GLN A 316 14.35 11.19 -13.84
CA GLN A 316 15.50 10.91 -14.68
C GLN A 316 15.61 9.43 -15.09
N ASN A 317 14.66 8.57 -14.69
CA ASN A 317 14.72 7.12 -14.88
C ASN A 317 15.99 6.45 -14.30
N ASP A 318 16.59 7.07 -13.28
CA ASP A 318 17.76 6.53 -12.59
C ASP A 318 17.31 5.63 -11.43
N THR A 319 17.63 4.34 -11.47
CA THR A 319 17.17 3.38 -10.46
C THR A 319 18.02 3.36 -9.20
N ARG A 320 19.19 4.01 -9.19
CA ARG A 320 20.16 3.99 -8.08
C ARG A 320 19.59 4.54 -6.78
N TYR A 321 18.66 5.49 -6.86
CA TYR A 321 18.09 6.16 -5.69
C TYR A 321 16.56 6.14 -5.64
N MET A 322 15.89 5.47 -6.58
CA MET A 322 14.43 5.31 -6.55
C MET A 322 13.95 4.47 -5.37
N ALA A 323 12.75 4.74 -4.87
CA ALA A 323 12.04 3.81 -4.01
C ALA A 323 11.36 2.72 -4.84
N LEU A 324 12.08 1.62 -5.09
CA LEU A 324 11.66 0.51 -5.95
C LEU A 324 10.77 -0.50 -5.19
N TRP A 325 9.60 -0.05 -4.73
CA TRP A 325 8.69 -0.88 -3.92
C TRP A 325 8.20 -2.11 -4.67
N ALA A 326 8.38 -3.30 -4.07
CA ALA A 326 7.86 -4.54 -4.60
C ALA A 326 7.74 -5.64 -3.55
N GLY A 327 6.70 -6.47 -3.67
CA GLY A 327 6.50 -7.66 -2.86
C GLY A 327 7.27 -8.87 -3.38
N GLN A 328 7.25 -9.97 -2.63
CA GLN A 328 7.99 -11.19 -3.00
C GLN A 328 7.38 -11.95 -4.19
N GLY A 329 6.13 -11.69 -4.55
CA GLY A 329 5.51 -12.22 -5.76
C GLY A 329 6.00 -11.56 -7.07
N ILE A 330 6.97 -10.65 -7.01
CA ILE A 330 7.45 -9.82 -8.13
C ILE A 330 7.75 -10.58 -9.42
N GLY A 331 8.28 -11.82 -9.34
CA GLY A 331 8.57 -12.65 -10.52
C GLY A 331 7.33 -13.06 -11.34
N LEU A 332 6.13 -12.85 -10.80
CA LEU A 332 4.84 -13.08 -11.48
C LEU A 332 4.24 -11.78 -12.04
N SER A 333 5.01 -10.69 -12.07
CA SER A 333 4.51 -9.40 -12.55
C SER A 333 4.15 -9.45 -14.03
N ARG A 334 3.06 -8.78 -14.39
CA ARG A 334 2.52 -8.72 -15.76
C ARG A 334 2.38 -7.27 -16.20
N GLU A 335 2.45 -7.06 -17.50
CA GLU A 335 2.22 -5.75 -18.13
C GLU A 335 0.92 -5.79 -18.92
N GLY A 336 0.27 -4.63 -19.04
CA GLY A 336 -0.98 -4.46 -19.78
C GLY A 336 -1.92 -3.46 -19.09
N PRO A 337 -3.11 -3.23 -19.64
CA PRO A 337 -4.14 -2.42 -18.99
C PRO A 337 -4.57 -3.03 -17.65
N ALA A 338 -4.84 -2.19 -16.65
CA ALA A 338 -5.26 -2.63 -15.33
C ALA A 338 -6.60 -3.39 -15.39
N ALA A 339 -7.51 -2.97 -16.28
CA ALA A 339 -8.78 -3.64 -16.48
C ALA A 339 -8.62 -5.08 -17.03
N ASP A 340 -7.64 -5.30 -17.92
CA ASP A 340 -7.32 -6.65 -18.41
C ASP A 340 -6.74 -7.52 -17.31
N LEU A 341 -5.87 -6.95 -16.46
CA LEU A 341 -5.35 -7.66 -15.31
C LEU A 341 -6.47 -8.10 -14.36
N VAL A 342 -7.44 -7.24 -14.04
CA VAL A 342 -8.60 -7.61 -13.21
C VAL A 342 -9.38 -8.75 -13.85
N ARG A 343 -9.72 -8.66 -15.15
CA ARG A 343 -10.42 -9.75 -15.87
C ARG A 343 -9.65 -11.06 -15.83
N ALA A 344 -8.34 -11.02 -16.06
CA ALA A 344 -7.48 -12.20 -16.01
C ALA A 344 -7.47 -12.82 -14.61
N LEU A 345 -7.33 -12.00 -13.55
CA LEU A 345 -7.37 -12.46 -12.16
C LEU A 345 -8.68 -13.18 -11.83
N VAL A 346 -9.82 -12.65 -12.28
CA VAL A 346 -11.14 -13.28 -12.08
C VAL A 346 -11.21 -14.64 -12.78
N ALA A 347 -10.85 -14.69 -14.06
CA ALA A 347 -10.88 -15.93 -14.85
C ALA A 347 -9.94 -17.00 -14.27
N GLU A 348 -8.70 -16.62 -13.92
CA GLU A 348 -7.71 -17.48 -13.29
C GLU A 348 -8.20 -18.02 -11.94
N THR A 349 -8.86 -17.18 -11.14
CA THR A 349 -9.41 -17.59 -9.84
C THR A 349 -10.50 -18.63 -10.01
N ALA A 350 -11.42 -18.41 -10.95
CA ALA A 350 -12.49 -19.36 -11.25
C ALA A 350 -11.93 -20.71 -11.74
N ALA A 351 -10.91 -20.68 -12.61
CA ALA A 351 -10.23 -21.88 -13.08
C ALA A 351 -9.54 -22.64 -11.93
N ALA A 352 -8.80 -21.93 -11.06
CA ALA A 352 -8.12 -22.53 -9.92
C ALA A 352 -9.09 -23.18 -8.92
N LEU A 353 -10.21 -22.52 -8.61
CA LEU A 353 -11.24 -23.07 -7.73
C LEU A 353 -11.95 -24.29 -8.33
N SER A 354 -12.12 -24.32 -9.66
CA SER A 354 -12.74 -25.45 -10.36
C SER A 354 -11.84 -26.67 -10.41
N ALA A 355 -10.53 -26.46 -10.59
CA ALA A 355 -9.53 -27.54 -10.66
C ALA A 355 -9.39 -28.37 -9.38
N VAL A 356 -9.75 -27.83 -8.21
CA VAL A 356 -9.67 -28.54 -6.91
C VAL A 356 -11.00 -29.21 -6.53
N ARG A 357 -12.07 -28.96 -7.30
CA ARG A 357 -13.39 -29.59 -7.09
C ARG A 357 -13.57 -30.90 -7.88
N GLY A 358 -12.75 -31.11 -8.91
CA GLY A 358 -12.70 -32.35 -9.69
C GLY A 358 -11.66 -33.30 -9.13
#